data_AF-A0A7C5YBX4-F1
#
_entry.id   AF-A0A7C5YBX4-F1
#
_cell.length_a   1.000
_cell.length_b   1.000
_cell.length_c   1.000
_cell.angle_alpha   90.00
_cell.angle_beta   90.00
_cell.angle_gamma   90.00
#
_symmetry.space_group_name_H-M   'P 1'
#
loop_
_entity.id
_entity.type
_entity.pdbx_description
1 polymer ?
#
loop_
_entity_poly.entity_id
_entity_poly.type
_entity_poly.pdbx_seq_one_letter_code
_entity_poly.pdbx_strand_id
1 'polypeptide(L)'
;MKKFALILGLQQSYLSKSDSLNLLMNYEISCESKRLVAYFMLSGGLDSAVAAFYAKKELRPEILKAIFISRLVEGADVHKAYLKEKLYAKMHAKWLGVSEKNFYEFKIPFSWYADFKRKQADIYPYGRNLVYIAVAASFISMDMKLFDPQGKAYLVLGFNRDDGHDAKKDFVHVMEKAIELGTYKEYAMHKLIELYTPFIDEHKSSIIKYASENKIDWVLKNSWSCYFSEDVHCGKCNGCVSRKEAFRIAGVPDPTEYKY
;
A
#
# COMPACT_ATOMS: atom_id res chain seq x y z
N MET A 1 21.78 12.75 -34.51
CA MET A 1 20.46 13.38 -34.42
C MET A 1 19.62 13.05 -35.66
N LYS A 2 19.18 11.80 -35.78
CA LYS A 2 18.26 11.28 -36.80
C LYS A 2 17.77 9.92 -36.30
N LYS A 3 16.50 9.60 -36.56
CA LYS A 3 15.72 8.40 -36.20
C LYS A 3 15.19 8.35 -34.77
N PHE A 4 13.91 8.69 -34.60
CA PHE A 4 12.84 7.75 -34.27
C PHE A 4 11.51 8.50 -34.31
N ALA A 5 10.87 8.50 -35.47
CA ALA A 5 9.48 8.87 -35.67
C ALA A 5 8.88 7.79 -36.57
N LEU A 6 7.95 7.01 -36.01
CA LEU A 6 6.95 6.13 -36.61
C LEU A 6 6.45 5.31 -35.39
N ILE A 7 5.19 5.35 -34.95
CA ILE A 7 3.94 5.19 -35.69
C ILE A 7 2.85 5.92 -34.89
N LEU A 8 2.21 6.91 -35.50
CA LEU A 8 0.76 7.14 -35.52
C LEU A 8 0.55 8.17 -36.63
N GLY A 9 0.00 7.73 -37.75
CA GLY A 9 -0.08 8.47 -39.01
C GLY A 9 -1.01 9.68 -38.94
N LEU A 10 -0.54 10.77 -38.34
CA LEU A 10 -1.13 12.09 -38.47
C LEU A 10 -0.06 13.05 -39.01
N GLN A 11 -0.38 13.68 -40.13
CA GLN A 11 0.47 14.61 -40.87
C GLN A 11 1.01 15.71 -39.94
N GLN A 12 2.31 15.99 -40.08
CA GLN A 12 2.97 17.15 -39.49
C GLN A 12 2.35 18.45 -40.03
N SER A 13 1.39 19.01 -39.30
CA SER A 13 1.21 20.46 -39.25
C SER A 13 1.79 20.95 -37.93
N TYR A 14 2.79 21.82 -38.04
CA TYR A 14 3.43 22.49 -36.92
C TYR A 14 2.40 23.36 -36.22
N LEU A 15 1.81 22.88 -35.12
CA LEU A 15 1.16 23.75 -34.15
C LEU A 15 2.22 24.72 -33.62
N SER A 16 1.95 26.01 -33.75
CA SER A 16 2.85 27.06 -33.26
C SER A 16 2.99 26.94 -31.73
N LYS A 17 4.09 27.45 -31.16
CA LYS A 17 4.29 27.50 -29.70
C LYS A 17 3.10 28.17 -28.98
N SER A 18 2.40 29.09 -29.66
CA SER A 18 1.17 29.72 -29.19
C SER A 18 -0.04 28.78 -29.18
N ASP A 19 -0.14 27.81 -30.09
CA ASP A 19 -1.28 26.89 -30.13
C ASP A 19 -1.19 25.81 -29.04
N SER A 20 0.03 25.41 -28.68
CA SER A 20 0.28 24.52 -27.53
C SER A 20 0.05 25.25 -26.20
N LEU A 21 0.38 26.54 -26.11
CA LEU A 21 0.02 27.40 -24.98
C LEU A 21 -1.50 27.63 -24.88
N ASN A 22 -2.19 27.81 -26.00
CA ASN A 22 -3.65 27.98 -26.02
C ASN A 22 -4.41 26.68 -25.69
N LEU A 23 -3.88 25.51 -26.06
CA LEU A 23 -4.40 24.21 -25.59
C LEU A 23 -4.21 24.00 -24.08
N LEU A 24 -3.19 24.62 -23.48
CA LEU A 24 -2.97 24.63 -22.03
C LEU A 24 -3.82 25.71 -21.32
N MET A 25 -4.13 26.84 -21.98
CA MET A 25 -4.95 27.92 -21.40
C MET A 25 -6.46 27.68 -21.47
N ASN A 26 -6.94 26.77 -22.33
CA ASN A 26 -8.36 26.39 -22.38
C ASN A 26 -8.74 25.27 -21.39
N TYR A 27 -7.81 24.83 -20.54
CA TYR A 27 -8.17 24.19 -19.29
C TYR A 27 -8.58 25.29 -18.31
N GLU A 28 -9.77 25.86 -18.52
CA GLU A 28 -10.56 26.42 -17.43
C GLU A 28 -10.87 25.26 -16.48
N ILE A 29 -9.90 24.93 -15.64
CA ILE A 29 -10.06 24.02 -14.52
C ILE A 29 -11.01 24.75 -13.59
N SER A 30 -12.31 24.43 -13.71
CA SER A 30 -13.27 24.76 -12.68
C SER A 30 -12.70 24.22 -11.37
N CYS A 31 -12.24 25.15 -10.53
CA CYS A 31 -11.54 24.88 -9.29
C CYS A 31 -12.52 24.30 -8.26
N GLU A 32 -12.89 23.03 -8.44
CA GLU A 32 -13.75 22.32 -7.51
C GLU A 32 -12.89 21.49 -6.55
N SER A 33 -12.39 22.18 -5.51
CA SER A 33 -11.82 21.64 -4.25
C SER A 33 -10.47 20.88 -4.32
N LYS A 34 -9.67 21.03 -3.26
CA LYS A 34 -8.43 20.28 -3.05
C LYS A 34 -8.74 18.82 -2.70
N ARG A 35 -8.84 17.96 -3.70
CA ARG A 35 -9.20 16.55 -3.49
C ARG A 35 -8.09 15.76 -2.81
N LEU A 36 -8.41 15.19 -1.66
CA LEU A 36 -7.54 14.23 -0.97
C LEU A 36 -7.96 12.80 -1.30
N VAL A 37 -7.03 12.01 -1.81
CA VAL A 37 -7.24 10.60 -2.14
C VAL A 37 -6.32 9.74 -1.29
N ALA A 38 -6.88 8.74 -0.62
CA ALA A 38 -6.09 7.76 0.12
C ALA A 38 -6.11 6.40 -0.58
N TYR A 39 -4.91 5.85 -0.79
CA TYR A 39 -4.67 4.51 -1.27
C TYR A 39 -4.14 3.67 -0.11
N PHE A 40 -4.98 2.79 0.43
CA PHE A 40 -4.60 1.91 1.53
C PHE A 40 -3.90 0.67 0.97
N MET A 41 -2.61 0.49 1.26
CA MET A 41 -1.91 -0.75 0.91
C MET A 41 -2.16 -1.81 1.99
N LEU A 42 -3.13 -2.69 1.73
CA LEU A 42 -3.62 -3.66 2.69
C LEU A 42 -2.99 -5.04 2.48
N SER A 43 -2.68 -5.73 3.57
CA SER A 43 -2.04 -7.06 3.58
C SER A 43 -2.79 -8.09 4.41
N GLY A 44 -4.06 -7.83 4.77
CA GLY A 44 -4.86 -8.71 5.62
C GLY A 44 -4.37 -8.82 7.09
N GLY A 45 -3.22 -8.24 7.40
CA GLY A 45 -2.68 -8.13 8.75
C GLY A 45 -3.24 -6.94 9.53
N LEU A 46 -2.96 -6.94 10.84
CA LEU A 46 -3.40 -5.91 11.77
C LEU A 46 -2.78 -4.54 11.46
N ASP A 47 -1.48 -4.51 11.19
CA ASP A 47 -0.69 -3.27 11.10
C ASP A 47 -1.18 -2.37 9.95
N SER A 48 -1.39 -2.95 8.75
CA SER A 48 -1.89 -2.21 7.59
C SER A 48 -3.33 -1.73 7.77
N ALA A 49 -4.18 -2.51 8.43
CA ALA A 49 -5.56 -2.14 8.67
C ALA A 49 -5.71 -1.03 9.73
N VAL A 50 -4.93 -1.08 10.81
CA VAL A 50 -4.90 -0.02 11.83
C VAL A 50 -4.29 1.27 11.27
N ALA A 51 -3.20 1.17 10.49
CA ALA A 51 -2.62 2.32 9.78
C ALA A 51 -3.62 2.98 8.82
N ALA A 52 -4.37 2.19 8.05
CA ALA A 52 -5.40 2.71 7.17
C ALA A 52 -6.57 3.37 7.94
N PHE A 53 -6.99 2.79 9.07
CA PHE A 53 -8.00 3.41 9.93
C PHE A 53 -7.53 4.75 10.49
N TYR A 54 -6.30 4.79 11.03
CA TYR A 54 -5.66 6.01 11.52
C TYR A 54 -5.61 7.06 10.42
N ALA A 55 -5.06 6.73 9.26
CA ALA A 55 -4.94 7.64 8.12
C ALA A 55 -6.31 8.15 7.64
N LYS A 56 -7.33 7.30 7.58
CA LYS A 56 -8.69 7.72 7.22
C LYS A 56 -9.23 8.77 8.21
N LYS A 57 -9.02 8.58 9.51
CA LYS A 57 -9.49 9.49 10.57
C LYS A 57 -8.75 10.84 10.53
N GLU A 58 -7.43 10.79 10.41
CA GLU A 58 -6.57 11.98 10.46
C GLU A 58 -6.59 12.78 9.16
N LEU A 59 -6.47 12.12 8.00
CA LEU A 59 -6.39 12.79 6.70
C LEU A 59 -7.76 13.15 6.13
N ARG A 60 -8.84 12.49 6.58
CA ARG A 60 -10.22 12.64 6.09
C ARG A 60 -10.33 12.72 4.55
N PRO A 61 -9.74 11.75 3.82
CA PRO A 61 -9.76 11.75 2.36
C PRO A 61 -11.18 11.65 1.81
N GLU A 62 -11.42 12.32 0.68
CA GLU A 62 -12.69 12.29 -0.04
C GLU A 62 -12.88 10.99 -0.82
N ILE A 63 -11.77 10.44 -1.34
CA ILE A 63 -11.77 9.21 -2.13
C ILE A 63 -10.92 8.16 -1.43
N LEU A 64 -11.51 6.98 -1.25
CA LEU A 64 -10.85 5.81 -0.68
C LEU A 64 -10.63 4.75 -1.76
N LYS A 65 -9.38 4.30 -1.89
CA LYS A 65 -8.98 3.16 -2.71
C LYS A 65 -8.13 2.20 -1.88
N ALA A 66 -8.17 0.92 -2.23
CA ALA A 66 -7.35 -0.11 -1.60
C ALA A 66 -6.49 -0.81 -2.64
N ILE A 67 -5.23 -1.04 -2.30
CA ILE A 67 -4.27 -1.77 -3.12
C ILE A 67 -3.84 -3.02 -2.36
N PHE A 68 -3.95 -4.17 -3.01
CA PHE A 68 -3.44 -5.44 -2.52
C PHE A 68 -2.40 -5.97 -3.51
N ILE A 69 -1.18 -6.21 -3.04
CA ILE A 69 -0.12 -6.80 -3.87
C ILE A 69 -0.09 -8.31 -3.64
N SER A 70 -0.65 -9.04 -4.59
CA SER A 70 -0.68 -10.49 -4.58
C SER A 70 0.67 -11.04 -5.03
N ARG A 71 1.25 -11.88 -4.17
CA ARG A 71 2.48 -12.65 -4.44
C ARG A 71 2.19 -14.09 -4.85
N LEU A 72 0.96 -14.36 -5.25
CA LEU A 72 0.51 -15.71 -5.52
C LEU A 72 1.32 -16.28 -6.68
N VAL A 73 2.07 -17.34 -6.41
CA VAL A 73 2.72 -18.16 -7.42
C VAL A 73 1.95 -19.47 -7.45
N GLU A 74 1.41 -19.82 -8.61
CA GLU A 74 0.70 -21.09 -8.79
C GLU A 74 1.66 -22.26 -8.53
N GLY A 75 1.19 -23.28 -7.80
CA GLY A 75 1.97 -24.47 -7.46
C GLY A 75 2.97 -24.32 -6.30
N ALA A 76 3.08 -23.15 -5.66
CA ALA A 76 3.90 -23.00 -4.45
C ALA A 76 3.12 -23.41 -3.18
N ASP A 77 3.75 -24.08 -2.21
CA ASP A 77 3.11 -24.49 -0.94
C ASP A 77 2.50 -23.33 -0.15
N VAL A 78 3.01 -22.11 -0.35
CA VAL A 78 2.54 -20.86 0.26
C VAL A 78 1.27 -20.28 -0.39
N HIS A 79 0.76 -20.90 -1.46
CA HIS A 79 -0.38 -20.42 -2.24
C HIS A 79 -1.61 -20.11 -1.38
N LYS A 80 -1.91 -20.97 -0.42
CA LYS A 80 -3.16 -20.89 0.35
C LYS A 80 -3.11 -19.86 1.48
N ALA A 81 -1.96 -19.65 2.11
CA ALA A 81 -1.78 -18.56 3.08
C ALA A 81 -2.02 -17.18 2.43
N TYR A 82 -1.60 -17.02 1.17
CA TYR A 82 -1.87 -15.80 0.40
C TYR A 82 -3.35 -15.59 0.07
N LEU A 83 -4.12 -16.66 -0.12
CA LEU A 83 -5.57 -16.56 -0.31
C LEU A 83 -6.25 -16.03 0.96
N LYS A 84 -5.80 -16.45 2.14
CA LYS A 84 -6.27 -15.86 3.41
C LYS A 84 -5.85 -14.42 3.56
N GLU A 85 -4.59 -14.09 3.29
CA GLU A 85 -4.09 -12.71 3.31
C GLU A 85 -4.99 -11.77 2.46
N LYS A 86 -5.31 -12.21 1.24
CA LYS A 86 -6.23 -11.51 0.33
C LYS A 86 -7.65 -11.39 0.87
N LEU A 87 -8.20 -12.47 1.42
CA LEU A 87 -9.55 -12.48 2.00
C LEU A 87 -9.67 -11.41 3.09
N TYR A 88 -8.72 -11.40 4.03
CA TYR A 88 -8.72 -10.41 5.12
C TYR A 88 -8.47 -9.00 4.59
N ALA A 89 -7.59 -8.80 3.59
CA ALA A 89 -7.41 -7.49 2.98
C ALA A 89 -8.70 -6.92 2.37
N LYS A 90 -9.51 -7.78 1.71
CA LYS A 90 -10.84 -7.39 1.20
C LYS A 90 -11.81 -7.06 2.34
N MET A 91 -11.80 -7.84 3.43
CA MET A 91 -12.61 -7.56 4.61
C MET A 91 -12.23 -6.21 5.24
N HIS A 92 -10.93 -5.91 5.35
CA HIS A 92 -10.41 -4.64 5.86
C HIS A 92 -10.82 -3.47 4.98
N ALA A 93 -10.70 -3.60 3.66
CA ALA A 93 -11.13 -2.58 2.71
C ALA A 93 -12.62 -2.25 2.89
N LYS A 94 -13.48 -3.29 2.98
CA LYS A 94 -14.91 -3.13 3.23
C LYS A 94 -15.19 -2.43 4.56
N TRP A 95 -14.52 -2.85 5.63
CA TRP A 95 -14.65 -2.23 6.96
C TRP A 95 -14.24 -0.74 6.96
N LEU A 96 -13.20 -0.39 6.20
CA LEU A 96 -12.75 0.99 6.01
C LEU A 96 -13.69 1.82 5.11
N GLY A 97 -14.72 1.23 4.51
CA GLY A 97 -15.65 1.91 3.60
C GLY A 97 -15.13 2.05 2.17
N VAL A 98 -14.11 1.25 1.78
CA VAL A 98 -13.69 1.16 0.38
C VAL A 98 -14.68 0.29 -0.38
N SER A 99 -15.29 0.84 -1.43
CA SER A 99 -16.18 0.08 -2.31
C SER A 99 -15.41 -1.00 -3.08
N GLU A 100 -16.06 -2.11 -3.44
CA GLU A 100 -15.42 -3.21 -4.17
C GLU A 100 -14.76 -2.78 -5.49
N LYS A 101 -15.38 -1.85 -6.23
CA LYS A 101 -14.81 -1.26 -7.45
C LYS A 101 -13.52 -0.47 -7.26
N ASN A 102 -13.20 -0.08 -6.02
CA ASN A 102 -12.01 0.65 -5.63
C ASN A 102 -10.97 -0.23 -4.92
N PHE A 103 -11.17 -1.56 -4.95
CA PHE A 103 -10.19 -2.53 -4.49
C PHE A 103 -9.40 -3.08 -5.69
N TYR A 104 -8.10 -2.80 -5.71
CA TYR A 104 -7.21 -3.17 -6.81
C TYR A 104 -6.24 -4.25 -6.34
N GLU A 105 -6.20 -5.38 -7.06
CA GLU A 105 -5.22 -6.44 -6.86
C GLU A 105 -4.18 -6.40 -7.97
N PHE A 106 -2.91 -6.26 -7.60
CA PHE A 106 -1.79 -6.42 -8.53
C PHE A 106 -1.09 -7.72 -8.25
N LYS A 107 -1.04 -8.60 -9.25
CA LYS A 107 -0.31 -9.86 -9.18
C LYS A 107 1.13 -9.62 -9.62
N ILE A 108 2.06 -9.77 -8.70
CA ILE A 108 3.50 -9.68 -8.98
C ILE A 108 4.11 -11.07 -8.79
N PRO A 109 4.59 -11.71 -9.86
CA PRO A 109 5.16 -13.05 -9.77
C PRO A 109 6.53 -12.97 -9.10
N PHE A 110 6.57 -13.28 -7.81
CA PHE A 110 7.80 -13.41 -7.03
C PHE A 110 8.26 -14.89 -6.99
N SER A 111 8.33 -15.56 -8.13
CA SER A 111 8.71 -16.99 -8.19
C SER A 111 10.08 -17.24 -7.54
N TRP A 112 11.07 -16.42 -7.87
CA TRP A 112 12.40 -16.45 -7.25
C TRP A 112 12.37 -16.28 -5.72
N TYR A 113 11.46 -15.45 -5.22
CA TYR A 113 11.28 -15.23 -3.79
C TYR A 113 10.61 -16.42 -3.10
N ALA A 114 9.56 -16.96 -3.72
CA ALA A 114 8.86 -18.15 -3.24
C ALA A 114 9.81 -19.34 -3.18
N ASP A 115 10.62 -19.54 -4.22
CA ASP A 115 11.66 -20.57 -4.29
C ASP A 115 12.71 -20.41 -3.20
N PHE A 116 13.14 -19.17 -2.95
CA PHE A 116 14.08 -18.87 -1.87
C PHE A 116 13.49 -19.16 -0.48
N LYS A 117 12.23 -18.76 -0.23
CA LYS A 117 11.52 -19.04 1.03
C LYS A 117 11.27 -20.53 1.27
N ARG A 118 11.05 -21.33 0.21
CA ARG A 118 10.97 -22.79 0.34
C ARG A 118 12.28 -23.40 0.83
N LYS A 119 13.41 -22.87 0.37
CA LYS A 119 14.75 -23.33 0.77
C LYS A 119 15.18 -22.80 2.14
N GLN A 120 14.75 -21.58 2.49
CA GLN A 120 15.11 -20.89 3.73
C GLN A 120 13.89 -20.15 4.29
N ALA A 121 13.13 -20.82 5.15
CA ALA A 121 11.86 -20.32 5.67
C ALA A 121 12.01 -19.05 6.53
N ASP A 122 13.15 -18.92 7.24
CA ASP A 122 13.35 -17.90 8.28
C ASP A 122 13.93 -16.58 7.78
N ILE A 123 14.39 -16.48 6.52
CA ILE A 123 14.95 -15.22 6.01
C ILE A 123 13.87 -14.18 5.74
N TYR A 124 14.06 -12.96 6.25
CA TYR A 124 13.18 -11.82 5.98
C TYR A 124 13.19 -11.44 4.48
N PRO A 125 12.03 -11.11 3.86
CA PRO A 125 12.02 -10.53 2.53
C PRO A 125 12.80 -9.21 2.48
N TYR A 126 14.05 -9.23 2.04
CA TYR A 126 14.75 -7.99 1.75
C TYR A 126 14.25 -7.41 0.43
N GLY A 127 13.91 -6.11 0.45
CA GLY A 127 13.62 -5.33 -0.76
C GLY A 127 12.28 -5.62 -1.42
N ARG A 128 11.36 -6.31 -0.74
CA ARG A 128 10.03 -6.58 -1.30
C ARG A 128 9.17 -5.31 -1.35
N ASN A 129 9.29 -4.46 -0.33
CA ASN A 129 8.54 -3.20 -0.27
C ASN A 129 8.98 -2.20 -1.36
N LEU A 130 10.20 -2.32 -1.88
CA LEU A 130 10.67 -1.57 -3.06
C LEU A 130 9.72 -1.76 -4.24
N VAL A 131 9.43 -3.02 -4.55
CA VAL A 131 8.57 -3.40 -5.68
C VAL A 131 7.11 -2.99 -5.41
N TYR A 132 6.64 -3.16 -4.18
CA TYR A 132 5.26 -2.83 -3.81
C TYR A 132 4.97 -1.35 -3.98
N ILE A 133 5.85 -0.52 -3.42
CA ILE A 133 5.71 0.93 -3.49
C ILE A 133 5.84 1.40 -4.95
N ALA A 134 6.77 0.84 -5.72
CA ALA A 134 6.90 1.21 -7.14
C ALA A 134 5.64 0.90 -7.96
N VAL A 135 5.04 -0.28 -7.78
CA VAL A 135 3.79 -0.65 -8.45
C VAL A 135 2.63 0.25 -8.00
N ALA A 136 2.48 0.46 -6.70
CA ALA A 136 1.43 1.30 -6.17
C ALA A 136 1.57 2.75 -6.66
N ALA A 137 2.77 3.33 -6.61
CA ALA A 137 3.03 4.70 -7.07
C ALA A 137 2.78 4.87 -8.58
N SER A 138 3.20 3.89 -9.39
CA SER A 138 2.91 3.89 -10.83
C SER A 138 1.40 3.88 -11.10
N PHE A 139 0.65 3.03 -10.39
CA PHE A 139 -0.81 3.01 -10.47
C PHE A 139 -1.45 4.33 -10.04
N ILE A 140 -1.06 4.88 -8.89
CA ILE A 140 -1.58 6.16 -8.38
C ILE A 140 -1.31 7.30 -9.37
N SER A 141 -0.18 7.26 -10.07
CA SER A 141 0.15 8.27 -11.07
C SER A 141 -0.83 8.29 -12.24
N MET A 142 -1.44 7.15 -12.59
CA MET A 142 -2.49 7.09 -13.62
C MET A 142 -3.81 7.74 -13.16
N ASP A 143 -4.01 7.85 -11.85
CA ASP A 143 -5.17 8.49 -11.22
C ASP A 143 -4.95 10.00 -10.98
N MET A 144 -3.89 10.62 -11.51
CA MET A 144 -3.52 12.01 -11.22
C MET A 144 -4.65 13.02 -11.37
N LYS A 145 -5.54 12.82 -12.35
CA LYS A 145 -6.70 13.70 -12.59
C LYS A 145 -7.69 13.76 -11.41
N LEU A 146 -7.60 12.83 -10.45
CA LEU A 146 -8.43 12.83 -9.25
C LEU A 146 -7.98 13.84 -8.20
N PHE A 147 -6.71 14.25 -8.23
CA PHE A 147 -6.10 15.08 -7.17
C PHE A 147 -5.24 16.23 -7.69
N ASP A 148 -4.79 16.22 -8.95
CA ASP A 148 -4.14 17.36 -9.59
C ASP A 148 -5.20 18.40 -10.03
N PRO A 149 -4.99 19.73 -9.93
CA PRO A 149 -3.74 20.43 -9.59
C PRO A 149 -3.54 20.84 -8.12
N GLN A 150 -4.55 20.78 -7.26
CA GLN A 150 -4.47 21.36 -5.90
C GLN A 150 -4.65 20.35 -4.75
N GLY A 151 -4.93 19.10 -5.08
CA GLY A 151 -5.12 18.01 -4.14
C GLY A 151 -3.86 17.18 -3.91
N LYS A 152 -4.04 16.01 -3.31
CA LYS A 152 -2.94 15.11 -2.95
C LYS A 152 -3.40 13.66 -2.84
N ALA A 153 -2.51 12.75 -3.22
CA ALA A 153 -2.63 11.33 -3.00
C ALA A 153 -1.72 10.86 -1.86
N TYR A 154 -2.26 10.04 -0.97
CA TYR A 154 -1.52 9.37 0.08
C TYR A 154 -1.49 7.87 -0.18
N LEU A 155 -0.30 7.29 -0.33
CA LEU A 155 -0.12 5.85 -0.25
C LEU A 155 0.12 5.49 1.22
N VAL A 156 -0.88 4.91 1.86
CA VAL A 156 -0.83 4.55 3.29
C VAL A 156 -0.22 3.17 3.46
N LEU A 157 0.79 3.10 4.32
CA LEU A 157 1.63 1.92 4.55
C LEU A 157 1.61 1.57 6.05
N GLY A 158 1.38 0.29 6.35
CA GLY A 158 1.37 -0.24 7.73
C GLY A 158 2.75 -0.53 8.31
N PHE A 159 3.77 0.24 7.94
CA PHE A 159 5.14 0.04 8.43
C PHE A 159 5.26 0.38 9.90
N ASN A 160 6.09 -0.38 10.61
CA ASN A 160 6.33 -0.22 12.03
C ASN A 160 7.81 -0.46 12.41
N ARG A 161 8.15 -0.20 13.67
CA ARG A 161 9.53 -0.29 14.18
C ARG A 161 10.10 -1.70 14.13
N ASP A 162 9.26 -2.73 14.24
CA ASP A 162 9.65 -4.13 14.29
C ASP A 162 9.86 -4.74 12.88
N ASP A 163 9.49 -4.02 11.82
CA ASP A 163 9.67 -4.45 10.43
C ASP A 163 11.13 -4.37 9.97
N GLY A 164 11.43 -4.98 8.81
CA GLY A 164 12.74 -4.96 8.17
C GLY A 164 13.23 -3.58 7.68
N HIS A 165 14.44 -3.55 7.11
CA HIS A 165 15.10 -2.31 6.65
C HIS A 165 14.32 -1.57 5.55
N ASP A 166 13.54 -2.28 4.73
CA ASP A 166 12.66 -1.72 3.69
C ASP A 166 11.32 -1.18 4.23
N ALA A 167 11.28 -0.87 5.52
CA ALA A 167 10.18 -0.24 6.23
C ALA A 167 10.67 0.86 7.20
N LYS A 168 11.87 1.40 6.98
CA LYS A 168 12.46 2.48 7.81
C LYS A 168 12.33 3.85 7.14
N LYS A 169 12.42 4.92 7.94
CA LYS A 169 12.29 6.31 7.47
C LYS A 169 13.20 6.66 6.31
N ASP A 170 14.48 6.28 6.39
CA ASP A 170 15.44 6.57 5.31
C ASP A 170 15.04 5.90 4.00
N PHE A 171 14.54 4.66 4.07
CA PHE A 171 14.01 3.96 2.90
C PHE A 171 12.76 4.67 2.35
N VAL A 172 11.81 5.04 3.20
CA VAL A 172 10.60 5.78 2.80
C VAL A 172 10.97 7.10 2.11
N HIS A 173 11.91 7.86 2.69
CA HIS A 173 12.37 9.13 2.13
C HIS A 173 13.00 8.97 0.73
N VAL A 174 13.85 7.95 0.55
CA VAL A 174 14.44 7.64 -0.77
C VAL A 174 13.35 7.23 -1.76
N MET A 175 12.37 6.43 -1.34
CA MET A 175 11.26 6.04 -2.20
C MET A 175 10.38 7.22 -2.61
N GLU A 176 10.09 8.16 -1.71
CA GLU A 176 9.38 9.39 -2.06
C GLU A 176 10.14 10.18 -3.14
N LYS A 177 11.46 10.27 -3.03
CA LYS A 177 12.26 10.96 -4.06
C LYS A 177 12.23 10.23 -5.39
N ALA A 178 12.29 8.90 -5.37
CA ALA A 178 12.19 8.08 -6.57
C ALA A 178 10.81 8.23 -7.25
N ILE A 179 9.73 8.27 -6.46
CA ILE A 179 8.37 8.51 -6.95
C ILE A 179 8.29 9.89 -7.60
N GLU A 180 8.76 10.93 -6.92
CA GLU A 180 8.76 12.30 -7.43
C GLU A 180 9.44 12.40 -8.81
N LEU A 181 10.65 11.85 -8.93
CA LEU A 181 11.42 11.87 -10.17
C LEU A 181 10.81 11.00 -11.28
N GLY A 182 10.19 9.88 -10.91
CA GLY A 182 9.60 8.92 -11.86
C GLY A 182 8.24 9.36 -12.41
N THR A 183 7.56 10.30 -11.76
CA THR A 183 6.15 10.62 -12.04
C THR A 183 5.93 12.09 -12.44
N TYR A 184 6.78 13.03 -12.01
CA TYR A 184 6.51 14.48 -12.13
C TYR A 184 7.57 15.32 -12.86
N LYS A 185 8.26 14.75 -13.86
CA LYS A 185 9.41 15.42 -14.51
C LYS A 185 9.09 16.77 -15.17
N GLU A 186 7.85 17.00 -15.59
CA GLU A 186 7.41 18.22 -16.30
C GLU A 186 6.61 19.20 -15.41
N TYR A 187 6.16 18.76 -14.23
CA TYR A 187 5.32 19.51 -13.27
C TYR A 187 6.05 19.70 -11.92
N ALA A 188 7.31 20.12 -12.00
CA ALA A 188 8.38 20.03 -10.98
C ALA A 188 8.17 20.74 -9.62
N MET A 189 6.93 21.06 -9.22
CA MET A 189 6.65 21.81 -7.99
C MET A 189 5.63 21.15 -7.04
N HIS A 190 5.09 19.97 -7.37
CA HIS A 190 4.03 19.37 -6.56
C HIS A 190 4.36 17.93 -6.13
N LYS A 191 4.60 17.74 -4.82
CA LYS A 191 4.63 16.41 -4.15
C LYS A 191 3.21 15.83 -4.10
N LEU A 192 2.71 15.37 -5.24
CA LEU A 192 1.31 14.93 -5.36
C LEU A 192 1.08 13.53 -4.76
N ILE A 193 2.09 12.65 -4.73
CA ILE A 193 2.04 11.35 -4.05
C ILE A 193 2.95 11.40 -2.83
N GLU A 194 2.40 11.16 -1.64
CA GLU A 194 3.14 11.04 -0.38
C GLU A 194 3.01 9.64 0.21
N LEU A 195 4.10 9.14 0.79
CA LEU A 195 4.10 7.87 1.51
C LEU A 195 3.74 8.11 2.97
N TYR A 196 2.54 7.69 3.36
CA TYR A 196 2.02 7.91 4.71
C TYR A 196 2.25 6.68 5.60
N THR A 197 3.14 6.79 6.58
CA THR A 197 3.58 5.69 7.46
C THR A 197 3.37 6.05 8.94
N PRO A 198 2.11 6.07 9.43
CA PRO A 198 1.78 6.69 10.72
C PRO A 198 2.41 6.02 11.95
N PHE A 199 2.84 4.76 11.83
CA PHE A 199 3.36 3.95 12.93
C PHE A 199 4.82 3.53 12.74
N ILE A 200 5.58 4.18 11.85
CA ILE A 200 6.92 3.72 11.45
C ILE A 200 7.94 3.63 12.60
N ASP A 201 7.79 4.44 13.64
CA ASP A 201 8.62 4.42 14.84
C ASP A 201 8.01 3.63 16.00
N GLU A 202 6.78 3.15 15.83
CA GLU A 202 6.02 2.49 16.87
C GLU A 202 6.23 0.98 16.83
N HIS A 203 6.29 0.36 18.00
CA HIS A 203 6.24 -1.10 18.09
C HIS A 203 4.84 -1.61 17.76
N LYS A 204 4.75 -2.86 17.33
CA LYS A 204 3.46 -3.50 17.04
C LYS A 204 2.50 -3.51 18.23
N SER A 205 3.03 -3.58 19.46
CA SER A 205 2.26 -3.46 20.69
C SER A 205 1.58 -2.10 20.83
N SER A 206 2.24 -1.00 20.44
CA SER A 206 1.62 0.34 20.40
C SER A 206 0.44 0.38 19.43
N ILE A 207 0.56 -0.28 18.28
CA ILE A 207 -0.52 -0.35 17.27
C ILE A 207 -1.73 -1.10 17.82
N ILE A 208 -1.51 -2.23 18.49
CA ILE A 208 -2.57 -3.01 19.16
C ILE A 208 -3.23 -2.18 20.26
N LYS A 209 -2.43 -1.50 21.09
CA LYS A 209 -2.91 -0.64 22.15
C LYS A 209 -3.76 0.51 21.59
N TYR A 210 -3.28 1.20 20.56
CA TYR A 210 -4.04 2.24 19.85
C TYR A 210 -5.38 1.71 19.35
N ALA A 211 -5.38 0.51 18.77
CA ALA A 211 -6.59 -0.12 18.26
C ALA A 211 -7.61 -0.42 19.37
N SER A 212 -7.15 -0.92 20.52
CA SER A 212 -8.03 -1.16 21.67
C SER A 212 -8.56 0.14 22.27
N GLU A 213 -7.72 1.15 22.47
CA GLU A 213 -8.10 2.45 23.02
C GLU A 213 -9.08 3.22 22.13
N ASN A 214 -8.97 3.07 20.81
CA ASN A 214 -9.90 3.66 19.84
C ASN A 214 -11.11 2.77 19.53
N LYS A 215 -11.31 1.67 20.28
CA LYS A 215 -12.46 0.76 20.15
C LYS A 215 -12.62 0.17 18.74
N ILE A 216 -11.51 -0.13 18.08
CA ILE A 216 -11.49 -0.81 16.77
C ILE A 216 -11.18 -2.30 16.91
N ASP A 217 -11.72 -2.94 17.96
CA ASP A 217 -11.49 -4.35 18.31
C ASP A 217 -11.85 -5.33 17.18
N TRP A 218 -12.75 -4.91 16.27
CA TRP A 218 -13.08 -5.68 15.08
C TRP A 218 -11.82 -6.07 14.29
N VAL A 219 -10.85 -5.17 14.12
CA VAL A 219 -9.62 -5.45 13.37
C VAL A 219 -8.66 -6.35 14.16
N LEU A 220 -8.67 -6.24 15.49
CA LEU A 220 -7.90 -7.12 16.37
C LEU A 220 -8.34 -8.57 16.17
N LYS A 221 -9.66 -8.81 16.14
CA LYS A 221 -10.23 -10.14 15.89
C LYS A 221 -10.12 -10.59 14.43
N ASN A 222 -10.33 -9.68 13.48
CA ASN A 222 -10.43 -10.00 12.06
C ASN A 222 -9.16 -9.63 11.30
N SER A 223 -8.01 -10.17 11.71
CA SER A 223 -6.74 -9.99 11.00
C SER A 223 -5.93 -11.29 10.94
N TRP A 224 -5.13 -11.42 9.89
CA TRP A 224 -4.36 -12.62 9.61
C TRP A 224 -2.85 -12.33 9.65
N SER A 225 -2.13 -13.04 10.51
CA SER A 225 -0.65 -12.93 10.62
C SER A 225 0.05 -14.27 10.40
N CYS A 226 -0.71 -15.35 10.18
CA CYS A 226 -0.16 -16.68 10.04
C CYS A 226 0.38 -16.92 8.62
N TYR A 227 1.56 -17.54 8.52
CA TYR A 227 2.19 -17.86 7.24
C TYR A 227 1.95 -19.30 6.76
N PHE A 228 1.45 -20.19 7.64
CA PHE A 228 1.46 -21.63 7.38
C PHE A 228 0.09 -22.31 7.46
N SER A 229 -0.86 -21.74 8.20
CA SER A 229 -2.17 -22.35 8.42
C SER A 229 -3.23 -21.65 7.59
N GLU A 230 -4.41 -22.26 7.54
CA GLU A 230 -5.55 -21.81 6.74
C GLU A 230 -6.84 -21.71 7.55
N ASP A 231 -6.99 -22.45 8.65
CA ASP A 231 -8.23 -22.41 9.45
C ASP A 231 -8.07 -21.46 10.64
N VAL A 232 -7.13 -21.79 11.51
CA VAL A 232 -6.74 -21.01 12.69
C VAL A 232 -5.27 -20.66 12.64
N HIS A 233 -4.81 -19.65 13.38
CA HIS A 233 -3.38 -19.30 13.38
C HIS A 233 -2.53 -20.46 13.89
N CYS A 234 -1.41 -20.76 13.25
CA CYS A 234 -0.61 -21.93 13.61
C CYS A 234 0.10 -21.81 14.96
N GLY A 235 0.18 -20.62 15.57
CA GLY A 235 0.76 -20.43 16.91
C GLY A 235 2.29 -20.46 17.01
N LYS A 236 2.99 -20.98 15.98
CA LYS A 236 4.44 -21.20 16.00
C LYS A 236 5.26 -20.48 14.91
N CYS A 237 4.63 -19.94 13.86
CA CYS A 237 5.38 -19.18 12.85
C CYS A 237 5.75 -17.79 13.37
N ASN A 238 6.77 -17.15 12.78
CA ASN A 238 7.24 -15.83 13.21
C ASN A 238 6.12 -14.79 13.30
N GLY A 239 5.19 -14.77 12.33
CA GLY A 239 4.02 -13.89 12.39
C GLY A 239 3.04 -14.19 13.53
N CYS A 240 2.87 -15.45 13.93
CA CYS A 240 2.05 -15.81 15.09
C CYS A 240 2.77 -15.48 16.42
N VAL A 241 4.06 -15.79 16.52
CA VAL A 241 4.87 -15.51 17.71
C VAL A 241 4.95 -14.00 17.97
N SER A 242 5.29 -13.22 16.94
CA SER A 242 5.31 -11.75 17.01
C SER A 242 3.94 -11.18 17.42
N ARG A 243 2.85 -11.75 16.91
CA ARG A 243 1.49 -11.33 17.27
C ARG A 243 1.19 -11.60 18.75
N LYS A 244 1.40 -12.83 19.23
CA LYS A 244 1.18 -13.20 20.65
C LYS A 244 1.95 -12.27 21.58
N GLU A 245 3.22 -12.02 21.26
CA GLU A 245 4.09 -11.15 22.05
C GLU A 245 3.62 -9.69 22.03
N ALA A 246 3.20 -9.18 20.87
CA ALA A 246 2.72 -7.81 20.76
C ALA A 246 1.42 -7.59 21.57
N PHE A 247 0.48 -8.53 21.56
CA PHE A 247 -0.73 -8.46 22.42
C PHE A 247 -0.37 -8.50 23.91
N ARG A 248 0.55 -9.40 24.30
CA ARG A 248 1.05 -9.52 25.68
C ARG A 248 1.67 -8.21 26.16
N ILE A 249 2.56 -7.60 25.37
CA ILE A 249 3.20 -6.32 25.69
C ILE A 249 2.17 -5.18 25.74
N ALA A 250 1.19 -5.19 24.83
CA ALA A 250 0.14 -4.17 24.81
C ALA A 250 -0.80 -4.22 26.03
N GLY A 251 -0.80 -5.33 26.79
CA GLY A 251 -1.76 -5.56 27.87
C GLY A 251 -3.19 -5.75 27.37
N VAL A 252 -3.35 -6.12 26.10
CA VAL A 252 -4.65 -6.32 25.44
C VAL A 252 -4.86 -7.83 25.27
N PRO A 253 -6.02 -8.39 25.66
CA PRO A 253 -6.32 -9.80 25.43
C PRO A 253 -6.24 -10.14 23.94
N ASP A 254 -5.47 -11.17 23.59
CA ASP A 254 -5.36 -11.64 22.21
C ASP A 254 -6.64 -12.40 21.81
N PRO A 255 -7.45 -11.92 20.85
CA PRO A 255 -8.67 -12.59 20.43
C PRO A 255 -8.42 -13.74 19.45
N THR A 256 -7.15 -14.05 19.15
CA THR A 256 -6.77 -14.98 18.09
C THR A 256 -6.83 -16.42 18.57
N GLU A 257 -7.51 -17.26 17.80
CA GLU A 257 -7.45 -18.71 18.00
C GLU A 257 -6.15 -19.28 17.42
N TYR A 258 -5.42 -20.04 18.24
CA TYR A 258 -4.17 -20.67 17.87
C TYR A 258 -4.28 -22.19 17.97
N LYS A 259 -3.67 -22.89 17.00
CA LYS A 259 -3.57 -24.36 17.03
C LYS A 259 -2.60 -24.89 18.08
N TYR A 260 -1.51 -24.16 18.35
CA TYR A 260 -0.44 -24.52 19.26
C TYR A 260 -0.05 -23.33 20.15
#